data_AF-A0A920RZZ8-F1
#
_entry.id   AF-A0A920RZZ8-F1
#
_cell.length_a   1.000
_cell.length_b   1.000
_cell.length_c   1.000
_cell.angle_alpha   90.00
_cell.angle_beta   90.00
_cell.angle_gamma   90.00
#
_symmetry.space_group_name_H-M   'P 1'
#
loop_
_entity.id
_entity.type
_entity.pdbx_description
1 polymer ?
#
loop_
_entity_poly.entity_id
_entity_poly.type
_entity_poly.pdbx_seq_one_letter_code
_entity_poly.pdbx_strand_id
1 'polypeptide(L)'
;MVHGNATEGKDYDLDELTWLWDVTTKADERIVINNQKGINSRKYQPGPFTKKRVFREKIYKMVSSIDASLKGASAATSAQNAKKI
;
A
#
# COMPACT_ATOMS: atom_id res chain seq x y z
N MET A 1 6.90 2.97 20.31
CA MET A 1 7.50 3.93 21.27
C MET A 1 7.11 3.51 22.67
N VAL A 2 8.02 3.66 23.62
CA VAL A 2 7.75 3.45 25.06
C VAL A 2 7.23 4.73 25.71
N HIS A 3 6.75 4.63 26.94
CA HIS A 3 6.29 5.79 27.71
C HIS A 3 7.47 6.74 28.03
N GLY A 4 7.25 8.05 28.04
CA GLY A 4 8.32 9.06 28.11
C GLY A 4 9.15 9.05 29.41
N ASN A 5 8.65 8.42 30.47
CA ASN A 5 9.34 8.29 31.76
C ASN A 5 9.88 6.87 32.01
N ALA A 6 9.76 5.96 31.04
CA ALA A 6 10.25 4.59 31.17
C ALA A 6 11.79 4.55 31.05
N THR A 7 12.45 3.85 31.95
CA THR A 7 13.90 3.69 32.00
C THR A 7 14.28 2.27 31.57
N GLU A 8 15.16 2.16 30.57
CA GLU A 8 15.71 0.88 30.10
C GLU A 8 16.45 0.13 31.23
N GLY A 9 16.34 -1.19 31.26
CA GLY A 9 16.90 -2.06 32.30
C GLY A 9 16.13 -2.05 33.64
N LYS A 10 15.11 -1.19 33.78
CA LYS A 10 14.18 -1.18 34.92
C LYS A 10 12.75 -1.44 34.48
N ASP A 11 12.25 -0.64 33.55
CA ASP A 11 10.85 -0.68 33.12
C ASP A 11 10.66 -1.51 31.84
N TYR A 12 11.73 -1.74 31.08
CA TYR A 12 11.77 -2.64 29.94
C TYR A 12 13.20 -3.07 29.62
N ASP A 13 13.33 -4.24 29.02
CA ASP A 13 14.55 -4.70 28.36
C ASP A 13 14.43 -4.45 26.84
N LEU A 14 15.45 -3.84 26.24
CA LEU A 14 15.40 -3.43 24.83
C LEU A 14 15.41 -4.64 23.89
N ASP A 15 16.18 -5.67 24.21
CA ASP A 15 16.32 -6.86 23.36
C ASP A 15 15.01 -7.65 23.37
N GLU A 16 14.41 -7.86 24.54
CA GLU A 16 13.09 -8.50 24.66
C GLU A 16 11.99 -7.68 23.98
N LEU A 17 12.02 -6.35 24.15
CA LEU A 17 11.01 -5.45 23.57
C LEU A 17 11.04 -5.47 22.03
N THR A 18 12.21 -5.65 21.44
CA THR A 18 12.40 -5.55 19.98
C THR A 18 12.51 -6.90 19.28
N TRP A 19 12.77 -7.99 20.02
CA TRP A 19 13.02 -9.32 19.50
C TRP A 19 11.99 -9.78 18.46
N LEU A 20 10.70 -9.68 18.78
CA LEU A 20 9.66 -10.18 17.89
C LEU A 20 9.64 -9.40 16.57
N TRP A 21 9.81 -8.08 16.64
CA TRP A 21 9.87 -7.23 15.46
C TRP A 21 11.09 -7.52 14.60
N ASP A 22 12.25 -7.80 15.20
CA ASP A 22 13.44 -8.20 14.44
C ASP A 22 13.21 -9.54 13.70
N VAL A 23 12.67 -10.54 14.40
CA VAL A 23 12.37 -11.86 13.83
C VAL A 23 11.35 -11.77 12.70
N THR A 24 10.23 -11.07 12.92
CA THR A 24 9.16 -11.00 11.92
C THR A 24 9.51 -10.10 10.75
N THR A 25 10.26 -9.00 10.96
CA THR A 25 10.71 -8.13 9.87
C THR A 25 11.61 -8.89 8.90
N LYS A 26 12.54 -9.71 9.41
CA LYS A 26 13.40 -10.58 8.58
C LYS A 26 12.58 -11.63 7.82
N ALA A 27 11.50 -12.14 8.42
CA ALA A 27 10.60 -13.06 7.73
C ALA A 27 9.82 -12.36 6.62
N ASP A 28 9.26 -11.18 6.89
CA ASP A 28 8.50 -10.37 5.94
C ASP A 28 9.37 -9.92 4.76
N GLU A 29 10.62 -9.53 5.00
CA GLU A 29 11.58 -9.18 3.95
C GLU A 29 11.73 -10.34 2.94
N ARG A 30 11.95 -11.56 3.44
CA ARG A 30 12.09 -12.75 2.58
C ARG A 30 10.82 -13.00 1.75
N ILE A 31 9.65 -12.84 2.37
CA ILE A 31 8.36 -13.01 1.68
C ILE A 31 8.20 -11.96 0.57
N VAL A 32 8.47 -10.69 0.88
CA VAL A 32 8.35 -9.58 -0.09
C VAL A 32 9.31 -9.77 -1.26
N ILE A 33 10.57 -10.11 -1.00
CA ILE A 33 11.58 -10.36 -2.04
C ILE A 33 11.16 -11.52 -2.95
N ASN A 34 10.70 -12.63 -2.35
CA ASN A 34 10.26 -13.79 -3.13
C ASN A 34 9.00 -13.48 -3.95
N ASN A 35 8.06 -12.72 -3.40
CA ASN A 35 6.88 -12.26 -4.13
C ASN A 35 7.27 -11.38 -5.32
N GLN A 36 8.21 -10.43 -5.14
CA GLN A 36 8.67 -9.57 -6.22
C GLN A 36 9.36 -10.35 -7.33
N LYS A 37 10.19 -11.35 -6.98
CA LYS A 37 10.78 -12.27 -7.97
C LYS A 37 9.72 -13.01 -8.77
N GLY A 38 8.65 -13.47 -8.11
CA GLY A 38 7.51 -14.10 -8.75
C GLY A 38 6.77 -13.16 -9.72
N ILE A 39 6.48 -11.93 -9.28
CA ILE A 39 5.82 -10.90 -10.10
C ILE A 39 6.63 -10.53 -11.35
N ASN A 40 7.96 -10.51 -11.25
CA ASN A 40 8.86 -10.21 -12.37
C ASN A 40 8.90 -11.33 -13.44
N SER A 41 8.30 -12.49 -13.18
CA SER A 41 8.23 -13.59 -14.14
C SER A 41 7.18 -13.33 -15.23
N ARG A 42 7.52 -13.64 -16.48
CA ARG A 42 6.55 -13.60 -17.61
C ARG A 42 5.36 -14.55 -17.43
N LYS A 43 5.46 -15.53 -16.53
CA LYS A 43 4.40 -16.50 -16.22
C LYS A 43 3.44 -16.02 -15.13
N TYR A 44 3.73 -14.88 -14.49
CA TYR A 44 2.87 -14.35 -13.43
C TYR A 44 1.51 -13.95 -14.00
N GLN A 45 0.46 -14.35 -13.30
CA GLN A 45 -0.91 -13.91 -13.57
C GLN A 45 -1.55 -13.48 -12.24
N PRO A 46 -2.17 -12.28 -12.15
CA PRO A 46 -2.81 -11.82 -10.93
C PRO A 46 -3.98 -12.73 -10.53
N GLY A 47 -3.93 -13.30 -9.33
CA GLY A 47 -5.04 -14.08 -8.76
C GLY A 47 -6.10 -13.19 -8.07
N PRO A 48 -7.32 -13.71 -7.88
CA PRO A 48 -8.35 -13.02 -7.13
C PRO A 48 -7.94 -12.87 -5.65
N PHE A 49 -8.23 -11.71 -5.06
CA PHE A 49 -7.98 -11.50 -3.65
C PHE A 49 -9.04 -12.17 -2.77
N THR A 50 -8.64 -12.57 -1.56
CA THR A 50 -9.57 -13.16 -0.60
C THR A 50 -10.56 -12.10 -0.11
N LYS A 51 -11.82 -12.52 0.16
CA LYS A 51 -12.92 -11.65 0.62
C LYS A 51 -12.61 -10.87 1.91
N LYS A 52 -11.62 -11.31 2.70
CA LYS A 52 -11.18 -10.62 3.94
C LYS A 52 -10.36 -9.35 3.68
N ARG A 53 -9.92 -9.09 2.44
CA ARG A 53 -9.12 -7.91 2.05
C ARG A 53 -9.98 -6.84 1.37
N VAL A 54 -10.96 -6.31 2.11
CA VAL A 54 -11.93 -5.31 1.63
C VAL A 54 -11.30 -3.93 1.31
N PHE A 55 -10.05 -3.70 1.73
CA PHE A 55 -9.35 -2.42 1.51
C PHE A 55 -9.08 -2.12 0.02
N ARG A 56 -8.88 -3.16 -0.81
CA ARG A 56 -8.52 -3.01 -2.23
C ARG A 56 -9.65 -2.40 -3.08
N GLU A 57 -10.90 -2.72 -2.75
CA GLU A 57 -12.06 -2.19 -3.49
C GLU A 57 -12.22 -0.68 -3.32
N LYS A 58 -11.90 -0.16 -2.13
CA LYS A 58 -11.94 1.29 -1.88
C LYS A 58 -10.85 2.03 -2.66
N ILE A 59 -9.63 1.48 -2.70
CA ILE A 59 -8.52 2.06 -3.46
C ILE A 59 -8.84 2.07 -4.96
N TYR A 60 -9.34 0.98 -5.55
CA TYR A 60 -9.68 1.00 -6.98
C TYR A 60 -10.81 1.96 -7.32
N LYS A 61 -11.86 1.99 -6.50
CA LYS A 61 -12.96 2.94 -6.71
C LYS A 61 -12.44 4.38 -6.67
N MET A 62 -11.55 4.69 -5.73
CA MET A 62 -10.92 6.01 -5.60
C MET A 62 -10.04 6.35 -6.81
N VAL A 63 -9.18 5.43 -7.28
CA VAL A 63 -8.35 5.68 -8.46
C VAL A 63 -9.22 5.84 -9.72
N SER A 64 -10.23 4.99 -9.89
CA SER A 64 -11.15 5.08 -11.04
C SER A 64 -11.99 6.35 -11.06
N SER A 65 -12.38 6.89 -9.90
CA SER A 65 -13.14 8.13 -9.83
C SER A 65 -12.28 9.36 -10.15
N ILE A 66 -11.00 9.32 -9.75
CA ILE A 66 -10.01 10.34 -10.15
C ILE A 66 -9.80 10.32 -11.66
N ASP A 67 -9.58 9.15 -12.27
CA ASP A 67 -9.40 9.03 -13.73
C ASP A 67 -10.64 9.52 -14.52
N ALA A 68 -11.84 9.18 -14.05
CA ALA A 68 -13.09 9.64 -14.65
C ALA A 68 -13.25 11.17 -14.54
N SER A 69 -12.88 11.75 -13.40
CA SER A 69 -12.91 13.20 -13.17
C SER A 69 -11.89 13.93 -14.06
N LEU A 70 -10.67 13.40 -14.21
CA LEU A 70 -9.64 13.96 -15.09
C LEU A 70 -10.04 13.92 -16.57
N LYS A 71 -10.65 12.83 -17.04
CA LYS A 71 -11.17 12.73 -18.41
C LYS A 71 -12.35 13.69 -18.65
N GLY A 72 -13.26 13.81 -17.68
CA GLY A 72 -14.38 14.75 -17.76
C GLY A 72 -13.93 16.21 -17.80
N ALA A 73 -12.92 16.57 -17.01
CA ALA A 73 -12.33 17.91 -17.03
C ALA A 73 -11.67 18.23 -18.37
N SER A 74 -10.89 17.30 -18.95
CA SER A 74 -10.26 17.47 -20.26
C SER A 74 -11.29 17.63 -21.40
N ALA A 75 -12.41 16.91 -21.35
CA ALA A 75 -13.49 17.02 -22.33
C ALA A 75 -14.25 18.35 -22.19
N ALA A 76 -14.49 18.81 -20.97
CA ALA A 76 -15.16 20.09 -20.70
C ALA A 76 -14.33 21.30 -21.18
N THR A 77 -13.01 21.29 -20.95
CA THR A 77 -12.10 22.33 -21.45
C THR A 77 -12.06 22.38 -22.99
N SER A 78 -12.11 21.21 -23.64
CA SER A 78 -12.12 21.12 -25.11
C SER A 78 -13.43 21.64 -25.71
N ALA A 79 -14.57 21.32 -25.09
CA ALA A 79 -15.89 21.78 -25.53
C ALA A 79 -16.09 23.30 -25.32
N GLN A 80 -15.52 23.87 -24.25
CA GLN A 80 -15.58 25.31 -24.01
C GLN A 80 -14.75 26.12 -25.01
N ASN A 81 -13.58 25.61 -25.43
CA ASN A 81 -12.76 26.27 -26.44
C ASN A 81 -13.37 26.18 -27.85
N ALA A 82 -14.06 25.08 -28.18
CA ALA A 82 -14.71 24.91 -29.49
C ALA A 82 -15.95 25.80 -29.70
N LYS A 83 -16.58 26.31 -28.62
CA LYS A 83 -17.71 27.25 -28.68
C LYS A 83 -17.29 28.73 -28.70
N LYS A 84 -15.99 29.02 -28.60
CA LYS A 84 -15.43 30.38 -28.55
C LYS A 84 -14.76 30.80 -29.87
N ILE A 85 -14.86 29.95 -30.90
CA ILE A 85 -14.49 30.21 -32.31
C ILE A 85 -15.79 30.26 -33.10
#